data_AF-A0A7W7WFE9-F1
#
_entry.id   AF-A0A7W7WFE9-F1
#
_cell.length_a   1.000
_cell.length_b   1.000
_cell.length_c   1.000
_cell.angle_alpha   90.00
_cell.angle_beta   90.00
_cell.angle_gamma   90.00
#
_symmetry.space_group_name_H-M   'P 1'
#
loop_
_entity.id
_entity.type
_entity.pdbx_description
1 polymer ?
#
loop_
_entity_poly.entity_id
_entity_poly.type
_entity_poly.pdbx_seq_one_letter_code
_entity_poly.pdbx_strand_id
1 'polypeptide(L)'
;MATRDRRAWTGQGRATIDPNHSPQVESDHYLTATTPSQQRAVEATIEDAQHDLLRRAHPPTVITDEDAAALARDYPQLIADLELDDTVIAELVGGERDVFTAACADQLSGLHGPKGKPCPARPWVCLLCPLAVFAPRHASNLLRLRVFFSRQWQQMPAAHFMAVFGPYSQRIGEVLDRFDPVLLAAAAASVGGCDEELPLRPEEATR
;
A
#
# COMPACT_ATOMS: atom_id res chain seq x y z
N MET A 1 -29.75 -19.69 -18.29
CA MET A 1 -29.21 -20.23 -19.56
C MET A 1 -29.71 -19.36 -20.71
N ALA A 2 -28.87 -18.43 -21.18
CA ALA A 2 -29.11 -17.70 -22.42
C ALA A 2 -28.03 -18.13 -23.41
N THR A 3 -28.38 -19.06 -24.30
CA THR A 3 -27.54 -19.49 -25.42
C THR A 3 -27.37 -18.31 -26.37
N ARG A 4 -26.20 -17.66 -26.36
CA ARG A 4 -25.85 -16.64 -27.36
C ARG A 4 -25.81 -17.29 -28.75
N ASP A 5 -26.45 -16.61 -29.70
CA ASP A 5 -26.59 -17.02 -31.09
C ASP A 5 -25.20 -17.17 -31.77
N ARG A 6 -24.90 -18.38 -32.24
CA ARG A 6 -23.62 -18.77 -32.85
C ARG A 6 -23.59 -18.54 -34.37
N ARG A 7 -24.65 -18.00 -34.97
CA ARG A 7 -24.79 -17.86 -36.43
C ARG A 7 -23.87 -16.82 -37.08
N ALA A 8 -23.33 -15.88 -36.31
CA ALA A 8 -22.47 -14.83 -36.84
C ALA A 8 -20.99 -15.23 -36.99
N TRP A 9 -20.58 -16.43 -36.54
CA TRP A 9 -19.19 -16.88 -36.58
C TRP A 9 -18.89 -17.76 -37.80
N THR A 10 -19.26 -17.29 -39.00
CA THR A 10 -18.70 -17.84 -40.24
C THR A 10 -17.48 -17.00 -40.60
N GLY A 11 -16.30 -17.47 -40.21
CA GLY A 11 -15.02 -16.81 -40.50
C GLY A 11 -14.85 -16.57 -42.01
N GLN A 12 -14.39 -15.37 -42.36
CA GLN A 12 -13.98 -15.05 -43.73
C GLN A 12 -12.84 -15.99 -44.12
N GLY A 13 -13.01 -16.73 -45.22
CA GLY A 13 -12.11 -17.80 -45.70
C GLY A 13 -10.74 -17.34 -46.22
N ARG A 14 -10.14 -16.31 -45.61
CA ARG A 14 -8.82 -15.76 -45.94
C ARG A 14 -7.94 -15.44 -44.73
N ALA A 15 -8.23 -15.99 -43.54
CA ALA A 15 -7.26 -16.04 -42.46
C ALA A 15 -6.44 -17.34 -42.59
N THR A 16 -5.33 -17.26 -43.30
CA THR A 16 -4.33 -18.33 -43.41
C THR A 16 -3.72 -18.64 -42.04
N ILE A 17 -4.12 -19.78 -41.47
CA ILE A 17 -3.28 -20.84 -40.87
C ILE A 17 -2.17 -20.34 -39.93
N ASP A 18 -2.55 -19.84 -38.75
CA ASP A 18 -1.82 -20.21 -37.54
C ASP A 18 -2.61 -21.36 -36.91
N PRO A 19 -2.04 -22.57 -36.75
CA PRO A 19 -2.73 -23.67 -36.07
C PRO A 19 -3.17 -23.31 -34.64
N ASN A 20 -2.58 -22.28 -34.02
CA ASN A 20 -2.97 -21.76 -32.71
C ASN A 20 -4.13 -20.75 -32.74
N HIS A 21 -4.56 -20.31 -33.93
CA HIS A 21 -5.66 -19.35 -34.09
C HIS A 21 -6.74 -19.90 -35.02
N SER A 22 -7.19 -21.13 -34.74
CA SER A 22 -8.40 -21.71 -35.35
C SER A 22 -9.62 -21.48 -34.45
N PRO A 23 -10.86 -21.46 -35.00
CA PRO A 23 -12.07 -21.37 -34.19
C PRO A 23 -12.21 -22.49 -33.15
N GLN A 24 -11.64 -23.67 -33.45
CA GLN A 24 -11.63 -24.81 -32.53
C GLN A 24 -10.68 -24.56 -31.35
N VAL A 25 -9.44 -24.11 -31.62
CA VAL A 25 -8.50 -23.70 -30.57
C VAL A 25 -9.06 -22.55 -29.75
N GLU A 26 -9.76 -21.60 -30.38
CA GLU A 26 -10.41 -20.50 -29.68
C GLU A 26 -11.55 -20.96 -28.75
N SER A 27 -12.37 -21.90 -29.22
CA SER A 27 -13.40 -22.54 -28.41
C SER A 27 -12.82 -23.31 -27.22
N ASP A 28 -11.79 -24.12 -27.45
CA ASP A 28 -11.27 -25.07 -26.48
C ASP A 28 -10.36 -24.41 -25.43
N HIS A 29 -9.70 -23.30 -25.77
CA HIS A 29 -8.70 -22.67 -24.90
C HIS A 29 -9.04 -21.24 -24.42
N TYR A 30 -9.85 -20.48 -25.17
CA TYR A 30 -10.13 -19.07 -24.83
C TYR A 30 -11.59 -18.80 -24.48
N LEU A 31 -12.53 -19.62 -24.94
CA LEU A 31 -13.97 -19.43 -24.72
C LEU A 31 -14.60 -20.40 -23.73
N THR A 32 -13.80 -21.17 -23.00
CA THR A 32 -14.29 -22.00 -21.90
C THR A 32 -14.98 -21.14 -20.85
N ALA A 33 -16.22 -21.51 -20.50
CA ALA A 33 -16.94 -20.92 -19.38
C ALA A 33 -16.09 -21.08 -18.11
N THR A 34 -15.94 -20.00 -17.35
CA THR A 34 -15.21 -20.02 -16.07
C THR A 34 -15.75 -21.14 -15.19
N THR A 35 -14.88 -22.00 -14.69
CA THR A 35 -15.31 -23.01 -13.72
C THR A 35 -15.79 -22.32 -12.44
N PRO A 36 -16.66 -22.96 -11.63
CA PRO A 36 -17.09 -22.37 -10.36
C PRO A 36 -15.92 -22.00 -9.43
N SER A 37 -14.80 -22.73 -9.49
CA SER A 37 -13.60 -22.41 -8.72
C SER A 37 -12.90 -21.13 -9.19
N GLN A 38 -12.76 -20.95 -10.50
CA GLN A 38 -12.19 -19.75 -11.08
C GLN A 38 -13.11 -18.55 -10.88
N GLN A 39 -14.43 -18.74 -10.97
CA GLN A 39 -15.40 -17.68 -10.68
C GLN A 39 -15.25 -17.18 -9.23
N ARG A 40 -15.20 -18.10 -8.24
CA ARG A 40 -14.96 -17.73 -6.84
C ARG A 40 -13.62 -17.01 -6.64
N ALA A 41 -12.57 -17.43 -7.35
CA ALA A 41 -11.27 -16.76 -7.25
C ALA A 41 -11.31 -15.32 -7.81
N VAL A 42 -12.04 -15.10 -8.91
CA VAL A 42 -12.28 -13.76 -9.46
C VAL A 42 -13.10 -12.91 -8.49
N GLU A 43 -14.19 -13.45 -7.95
CA GLU A 43 -15.04 -12.77 -6.96
C GLU A 43 -14.24 -12.38 -5.72
N ALA A 44 -13.46 -13.30 -5.15
CA ALA A 44 -12.58 -13.01 -4.01
C ALA A 44 -11.54 -11.92 -4.33
N THR A 45 -10.94 -11.95 -5.52
CA THR A 45 -9.99 -10.91 -5.95
C THR A 45 -10.66 -9.54 -6.05
N ILE A 46 -11.91 -9.48 -6.54
CA ILE A 46 -12.69 -8.25 -6.62
C ILE A 46 -13.01 -7.73 -5.21
N GLU A 47 -13.48 -8.60 -4.33
CA GLU A 47 -13.79 -8.25 -2.93
C GLU A 47 -12.54 -7.73 -2.20
N ASP A 48 -11.40 -8.42 -2.32
CA ASP A 48 -10.12 -8.00 -1.76
C ASP A 48 -9.69 -6.62 -2.28
N ALA A 49 -9.82 -6.39 -3.59
CA ALA A 49 -9.49 -5.11 -4.21
C ALA A 49 -10.42 -3.98 -3.74
N GLN A 50 -11.73 -4.24 -3.63
CA GLN A 50 -12.70 -3.27 -3.11
C GLN A 50 -12.42 -2.93 -1.65
N HIS A 51 -12.15 -3.94 -0.83
CA HIS A 51 -11.80 -3.73 0.57
C HIS A 51 -10.48 -2.94 0.71
N ASP A 52 -9.50 -3.20 -0.17
CA ASP A 52 -8.26 -2.43 -0.23
C ASP A 52 -8.47 -0.96 -0.62
N LEU A 53 -9.34 -0.68 -1.59
CA LEU A 53 -9.72 0.69 -1.97
C LEU A 53 -10.35 1.44 -0.80
N LEU A 54 -11.27 0.81 -0.06
CA LEU A 54 -11.90 1.41 1.12
C LEU A 54 -10.88 1.68 2.22
N ARG A 55 -9.98 0.73 2.51
CA ARG A 55 -8.91 0.93 3.50
C ARG A 55 -8.00 2.09 3.14
N ARG A 56 -7.60 2.21 1.87
CA ARG A 56 -6.75 3.32 1.40
C ARG A 56 -7.48 4.66 1.43
N ALA A 57 -8.81 4.67 1.28
CA ALA A 57 -9.61 5.88 1.38
C ALA A 57 -9.72 6.41 2.83
N HIS A 58 -9.51 5.55 3.84
CA HIS A 58 -9.47 6.03 5.22
C HIS A 58 -8.30 6.99 5.46
N PRO A 59 -8.50 8.02 6.30
CA PRO A 59 -7.42 8.93 6.63
C PRO A 59 -6.29 8.21 7.37
N PRO A 60 -5.01 8.62 7.19
CA PRO A 60 -3.90 7.95 7.86
C PRO A 60 -3.99 8.08 9.39
N THR A 61 -3.58 7.06 10.12
CA THR A 61 -3.56 7.12 11.58
C THR A 61 -2.33 7.89 12.06
N VAL A 62 -2.55 9.11 12.56
CA VAL A 62 -1.51 9.94 13.19
C VAL A 62 -1.83 10.05 14.67
N ILE A 63 -0.89 9.71 15.55
CA ILE A 63 -1.08 9.68 17.00
C ILE A 63 0.07 10.45 17.66
N THR A 64 -0.29 11.42 18.51
CA THR A 64 0.65 12.04 19.45
C THR A 64 0.73 11.25 20.76
N ASP A 65 1.75 11.50 21.57
CA ASP A 65 1.86 10.88 22.90
C ASP A 65 0.65 11.24 23.79
N GLU A 66 0.09 12.44 23.60
CA GLU A 66 -1.12 12.88 24.29
C GLU A 66 -2.36 12.12 23.81
N ASP A 67 -2.51 11.89 22.50
CA ASP A 67 -3.61 11.10 21.93
C ASP A 67 -3.59 9.65 22.45
N ALA A 68 -2.40 9.03 22.50
CA ALA A 68 -2.24 7.68 23.01
C ALA A 68 -2.62 7.61 24.51
N ALA A 69 -2.15 8.58 25.30
CA ALA A 69 -2.47 8.64 26.72
C ALA A 69 -3.97 8.94 26.96
N ALA A 70 -4.60 9.76 26.11
CA ALA A 70 -6.04 10.03 26.19
C ALA A 70 -6.86 8.79 25.84
N LEU A 71 -6.52 8.09 24.75
CA LEU A 71 -7.21 6.87 24.34
C LEU A 71 -7.17 5.78 25.43
N ALA A 72 -5.99 5.58 26.04
CA ALA A 72 -5.81 4.61 27.12
C ALA A 72 -6.61 4.94 28.39
N ARG A 73 -6.77 6.24 28.71
CA ARG A 73 -7.56 6.68 29.87
C ARG A 73 -9.07 6.63 29.60
N ASP A 74 -9.49 7.11 28.44
CA ASP A 74 -10.90 7.44 28.18
C ASP A 74 -11.66 6.26 27.59
N TYR A 75 -10.98 5.32 26.94
CA TYR A 75 -11.59 4.17 26.26
C TYR A 75 -10.93 2.82 26.58
N PRO A 76 -10.75 2.45 27.86
CA PRO A 76 -10.06 1.22 28.24
C PRO A 76 -10.76 -0.06 27.75
N GLN A 77 -12.09 -0.05 27.62
CA GLN A 77 -12.84 -1.21 27.10
C GLN A 77 -12.72 -1.37 25.59
N LEU A 78 -12.60 -0.27 24.83
CA LEU A 78 -12.36 -0.35 23.38
C LEU A 78 -10.99 -0.97 23.08
N ILE A 79 -9.98 -0.64 23.90
CA ILE A 79 -8.64 -1.26 23.80
C ILE A 79 -8.73 -2.76 24.07
N ALA A 80 -9.46 -3.16 25.12
CA ALA A 80 -9.65 -4.57 25.45
C ALA A 80 -10.41 -5.33 24.34
N ASP A 81 -11.44 -4.73 23.73
CA ASP A 81 -12.26 -5.34 22.68
C ASP A 81 -11.53 -5.47 21.34
N LEU A 82 -10.52 -4.63 21.09
CA LEU A 82 -9.67 -4.73 19.90
C LEU A 82 -8.66 -5.89 19.98
N GLU A 83 -8.65 -6.65 21.08
CA GLU A 83 -7.66 -7.71 21.39
C GLU A 83 -6.20 -7.22 21.24
N LEU A 84 -5.99 -5.91 21.29
CA LEU A 84 -4.68 -5.30 21.32
C LEU A 84 -4.17 -5.46 22.74
N ASP A 85 -3.28 -6.43 22.95
CA ASP A 85 -2.55 -6.60 24.21
C ASP A 85 -1.97 -5.24 24.63
N ASP A 86 -2.12 -4.86 25.90
CA ASP A 86 -1.55 -3.63 26.48
C ASP A 86 -0.05 -3.51 26.13
N THR A 87 0.63 -4.64 25.98
CA THR A 87 2.01 -4.76 25.52
C THR A 87 2.18 -4.24 24.08
N VAL A 88 1.28 -4.58 23.16
CA VAL A 88 1.31 -4.12 21.76
C VAL A 88 1.12 -2.61 21.67
N ILE A 89 0.22 -2.05 22.48
CA ILE A 89 -0.01 -0.61 22.53
C ILE A 89 1.21 0.10 23.10
N ALA A 90 1.77 -0.42 24.19
CA ALA A 90 3.01 0.10 24.77
C ALA A 90 4.15 0.07 23.75
N GLU A 91 4.33 -1.03 23.02
CA GLU A 91 5.35 -1.18 21.96
C GLU A 91 5.14 -0.24 20.75
N LEU A 92 3.88 0.05 20.41
CA LEU A 92 3.54 1.00 19.35
C LEU A 92 3.82 2.45 19.77
N VAL A 93 3.50 2.79 21.02
CA VAL A 93 3.72 4.13 21.57
C VAL A 93 5.20 4.36 21.86
N GLY A 94 5.88 3.39 22.45
CA GLY A 94 7.30 3.43 22.82
C GLY A 94 8.28 3.35 21.64
N GLY A 95 7.79 2.91 20.47
CA GLY A 95 8.56 2.87 19.23
C GLY A 95 9.33 1.56 19.01
N GLU A 96 9.12 0.54 19.84
CA GLU A 96 9.67 -0.80 19.67
C GLU A 96 9.21 -1.45 18.35
N ARG A 97 8.08 -0.98 17.82
CA ARG A 97 7.50 -1.40 16.53
C ARG A 97 7.79 -0.45 15.37
N ASP A 98 8.69 0.50 15.55
CA ASP A 98 9.02 1.46 14.51
C ASP A 98 9.74 0.79 13.33
N VAL A 99 9.14 0.96 12.16
CA VAL A 99 9.81 0.84 10.87
C VAL A 99 10.18 2.24 10.38
N PHE A 100 10.84 2.32 9.23
CA PHE A 100 11.45 3.58 8.78
C PHE A 100 10.53 4.82 8.83
N THR A 101 9.27 4.72 8.37
CA THR A 101 8.34 5.86 8.29
C THR A 101 7.17 5.81 9.27
N ALA A 102 6.99 4.72 10.03
CA ALA A 102 5.81 4.49 10.85
C ALA A 102 6.07 3.45 11.95
N ALA A 103 5.21 3.37 12.95
CA ALA A 103 5.08 2.20 13.81
C ALA A 103 4.14 1.18 13.15
N CYS A 104 4.50 -0.10 13.18
CA CYS A 104 3.71 -1.17 12.57
C CYS A 104 2.86 -1.90 13.61
N ALA A 105 1.53 -1.88 13.45
CA ALA A 105 0.58 -2.54 14.37
C ALA A 105 0.76 -4.06 14.42
N ASP A 106 1.20 -4.70 13.34
CA ASP A 106 1.60 -6.11 13.34
C ASP A 106 2.55 -6.41 12.17
N GLN A 107 3.86 -6.42 12.45
CA GLN A 107 4.89 -6.63 11.43
C GLN A 107 5.01 -8.10 10.96
N LEU A 108 4.46 -9.06 11.71
CA LEU A 108 4.55 -10.50 11.42
C LEU A 108 3.29 -11.06 10.77
N SER A 109 2.15 -10.37 10.88
CA SER A 109 0.94 -10.65 10.09
C SER A 109 0.85 -9.79 8.83
N GLY A 110 2.00 -9.36 8.30
CA GLY A 110 2.08 -8.34 7.26
C GLY A 110 1.32 -8.69 5.96
N LEU A 111 0.50 -7.75 5.50
CA LEU A 111 -0.32 -7.84 4.27
C LEU A 111 0.51 -8.02 2.98
N HIS A 112 1.81 -7.70 3.03
CA HIS A 112 2.69 -7.64 1.86
C HIS A 112 3.78 -8.72 1.85
N GLY A 113 3.73 -9.68 2.79
CA GLY A 113 4.76 -10.71 2.94
C GLY A 113 4.20 -12.03 3.48
N PRO A 114 5.03 -13.08 3.53
CA PRO A 114 4.63 -14.34 4.16
C PRO A 114 4.44 -14.15 5.66
N LYS A 115 3.38 -14.76 6.21
CA LYS A 115 3.09 -14.75 7.66
C LYS A 115 4.31 -15.23 8.46
N GLY A 116 4.56 -14.57 9.60
CA GLY A 116 5.67 -14.87 10.51
C GLY A 116 7.02 -14.29 10.07
N LYS A 117 7.07 -13.50 8.99
CA LYS A 117 8.29 -12.77 8.59
C LYS A 117 8.03 -11.27 8.56
N PRO A 118 9.07 -10.44 8.82
CA PRO A 118 8.95 -9.01 8.64
C PRO A 118 8.50 -8.63 7.23
N CYS A 119 7.68 -7.58 7.15
CA CYS A 119 7.18 -7.05 5.90
C CYS A 119 8.33 -6.66 4.95
N PRO A 120 8.39 -7.19 3.71
CA PRO A 120 9.46 -6.88 2.75
C PRO A 120 9.18 -5.61 1.93
N ALA A 121 8.10 -4.90 2.23
CA ALA A 121 7.62 -3.79 1.43
C ALA A 121 8.58 -2.59 1.49
N ARG A 122 8.51 -1.74 0.47
CA ARG A 122 9.32 -0.52 0.40
C ARG A 122 8.87 0.49 1.46
N PRO A 123 9.75 1.39 1.92
CA PRO A 123 9.42 2.31 3.01
C PRO A 123 8.20 3.20 2.74
N TRP A 124 7.94 3.55 1.48
CA TRP A 124 6.75 4.32 1.09
C TRP A 124 5.44 3.53 1.14
N VAL A 125 5.47 2.20 1.10
CA VAL A 125 4.26 1.38 1.15
C VAL A 125 3.52 1.58 2.47
N CYS A 126 4.24 1.87 3.56
CA CYS A 126 3.65 2.16 4.87
C CYS A 126 2.64 3.33 4.82
N LEU A 127 2.80 4.30 3.91
CA LEU A 127 1.88 5.43 3.78
C LEU A 127 0.43 4.99 3.49
N LEU A 128 0.26 3.88 2.77
CA LEU A 128 -1.06 3.33 2.41
C LEU A 128 -1.39 2.05 3.18
N CYS A 129 -0.53 1.62 4.11
CA CYS A 129 -0.73 0.40 4.87
C CYS A 129 -1.70 0.66 6.04
N PRO A 130 -2.75 -0.16 6.22
CA PRO A 130 -3.70 0.02 7.32
C PRO A 130 -3.09 -0.27 8.70
N LEU A 131 -1.92 -0.91 8.75
CA LEU A 131 -1.20 -1.20 9.99
C LEU A 131 -0.23 -0.08 10.39
N ALA A 132 -0.09 0.97 9.58
CA ALA A 132 0.86 2.04 9.84
C ALA A 132 0.26 3.10 10.77
N VAL A 133 0.98 3.39 11.85
CA VAL A 133 0.69 4.47 12.79
C VAL A 133 1.83 5.48 12.73
N PHE A 134 1.51 6.75 12.48
CA PHE A 134 2.49 7.82 12.35
C PHE A 134 2.55 8.63 13.65
N ALA A 135 3.72 8.69 14.28
CA ALA A 135 3.98 9.45 15.49
C ALA A 135 5.01 10.58 15.21
N PRO A 136 5.06 11.63 16.06
CA PRO A 136 5.99 12.75 15.92
C PRO A 136 7.44 12.37 15.61
N ARG A 137 7.95 11.30 16.24
CA ARG A 137 9.32 10.79 16.04
C ARG A 137 9.63 10.34 14.60
N HIS A 138 8.61 10.04 13.78
CA HIS A 138 8.79 9.67 12.37
C HIS A 138 8.95 10.87 11.44
N ALA A 139 8.79 12.11 11.95
CA ALA A 139 8.74 13.32 11.14
C ALA A 139 9.96 13.46 10.19
N SER A 140 11.17 13.28 10.69
CA SER A 140 12.38 13.43 9.85
C SER A 140 12.43 12.38 8.73
N ASN A 141 12.00 11.14 8.97
CA ASN A 141 12.00 10.09 7.96
C ASN A 141 10.88 10.27 6.93
N LEU A 142 9.71 10.77 7.34
CA LEU A 142 8.65 11.18 6.43
C LEU A 142 9.12 12.35 5.55
N LEU A 143 9.83 13.33 6.12
CA LEU A 143 10.39 14.44 5.35
C LEU A 143 11.47 13.97 4.37
N ARG A 144 12.37 13.07 4.76
CA ARG A 144 13.34 12.42 3.84
C ARG A 144 12.64 11.77 2.65
N LEU A 145 11.57 11.03 2.92
CA LEU A 145 10.79 10.35 1.88
C LEU A 145 10.07 11.36 0.97
N ARG A 146 9.58 12.49 1.50
CA ARG A 146 8.99 13.58 0.71
C ARG A 146 10.02 14.21 -0.24
N VAL A 147 11.25 14.43 0.23
CA VAL A 147 12.32 14.97 -0.64
C VAL A 147 12.72 13.93 -1.69
N PHE A 148 12.77 12.64 -1.33
CA PHE A 148 12.98 11.56 -2.29
C PHE A 148 11.96 11.54 -3.41
N PHE A 149 10.66 11.66 -3.11
CA PHE A 149 9.62 11.77 -4.14
C PHE A 149 9.83 12.99 -5.04
N SER A 150 10.28 14.11 -4.46
CA SER A 150 10.57 15.32 -5.23
C SER A 150 11.75 15.13 -6.20
N ARG A 151 12.79 14.39 -5.80
CA ARG A 151 13.90 13.99 -6.69
C ARG A 151 13.45 13.01 -7.76
N GLN A 152 12.67 11.99 -7.40
CA GLN A 152 12.09 11.04 -8.35
C GLN A 152 11.25 11.77 -9.42
N TRP A 153 10.40 12.72 -9.03
CA TRP A 153 9.62 13.55 -9.96
C TRP A 153 10.48 14.26 -11.01
N GLN A 154 11.66 14.76 -10.63
CA GLN A 154 12.57 15.44 -11.55
C GLN A 154 13.28 14.48 -12.53
N GLN A 155 13.38 13.20 -12.18
CA GLN A 155 14.19 12.22 -12.92
C GLN A 155 13.33 11.29 -13.81
N MET A 156 12.00 11.41 -13.79
CA MET A 156 11.11 10.52 -14.56
C MET A 156 9.98 11.25 -15.28
N PRO A 157 9.42 10.65 -16.35
CA PRO A 157 8.21 11.17 -16.98
C PRO A 157 7.05 11.24 -15.98
N ALA A 158 6.28 12.33 -16.01
CA ALA A 158 5.18 12.57 -15.09
C ALA A 158 4.18 11.39 -14.99
N ALA A 159 3.80 10.79 -16.12
CA ALA A 159 2.90 9.64 -16.14
C ALA A 159 3.47 8.42 -15.37
N HIS A 160 4.78 8.19 -15.49
CA HIS A 160 5.45 7.11 -14.79
C HIS A 160 5.52 7.38 -13.28
N PHE A 161 5.81 8.63 -12.89
CA PHE A 161 5.76 9.02 -11.48
C PHE A 161 4.38 8.80 -10.88
N MET A 162 3.33 9.25 -11.56
CA MET A 162 1.97 9.11 -11.05
C MET A 162 1.58 7.64 -10.88
N ALA A 163 2.04 6.76 -11.77
CA ALA A 163 1.79 5.33 -11.67
C ALA A 163 2.51 4.66 -10.48
N VAL A 164 3.75 5.08 -10.16
CA VAL A 164 4.57 4.42 -9.13
C VAL A 164 4.46 5.11 -7.77
N PHE A 165 4.61 6.43 -7.75
CA PHE A 165 4.75 7.26 -6.55
C PHE A 165 3.54 8.15 -6.26
N GLY A 166 2.66 8.40 -7.25
CA GLY A 166 1.54 9.35 -7.13
C GLY A 166 0.71 9.18 -5.85
N PRO A 167 0.15 7.99 -5.56
CA PRO A 167 -0.64 7.76 -4.36
C PRO A 167 0.14 8.01 -3.05
N TYR A 168 1.42 7.63 -3.01
CA TYR A 168 2.28 7.82 -1.84
C TYR A 168 2.66 9.29 -1.66
N SER A 169 2.96 10.00 -2.75
CA SER A 169 3.28 11.42 -2.74
C SER A 169 2.10 12.28 -2.31
N GLN A 170 0.86 11.86 -2.59
CA GLN A 170 -0.33 12.52 -2.06
C GLN A 170 -0.46 12.23 -0.55
N ARG A 171 -0.45 10.94 -0.19
CA ARG A 171 -0.67 10.49 1.19
C ARG A 171 0.36 11.03 2.18
N ILE A 172 1.62 11.20 1.77
CA ILE A 172 2.63 11.79 2.66
C ILE A 172 2.32 13.24 3.00
N GLY A 173 1.69 14.00 2.10
CA GLY A 173 1.17 15.34 2.40
C GLY A 173 0.08 15.28 3.48
N GLU A 174 -0.90 14.40 3.29
CA GLU A 174 -2.00 14.19 4.25
C GLU A 174 -1.51 13.78 5.65
N VAL A 175 -0.44 12.99 5.74
CA VAL A 175 0.20 12.64 7.02
C VAL A 175 0.87 13.85 7.65
N LEU A 176 1.72 14.55 6.88
CA LEU A 176 2.50 15.68 7.38
C LEU A 176 1.61 16.86 7.78
N ASP A 177 0.49 17.09 7.11
CA ASP A 177 -0.46 18.17 7.43
C ASP A 177 -1.12 18.01 8.82
N ARG A 178 -1.00 16.83 9.45
CA ARG A 178 -1.46 16.58 10.82
C ARG A 178 -0.40 16.77 11.90
N PHE A 179 0.85 16.97 11.52
CA PHE A 179 1.94 17.17 12.47
C PHE A 179 2.03 18.64 12.86
N ASP A 180 2.53 18.91 14.07
CA ASP A 180 2.83 20.28 14.50
C ASP A 180 3.84 20.93 13.52
N PRO A 181 3.54 22.10 12.93
CA PRO A 181 4.46 22.79 12.04
C PRO A 181 5.82 23.12 12.67
N VAL A 182 5.87 23.38 13.98
CA VAL A 182 7.12 23.64 14.72
C VAL A 182 7.98 22.38 14.77
N LEU A 183 7.36 21.23 15.04
CA LEU A 183 8.02 19.93 14.98
C LEU A 183 8.56 19.65 13.58
N LEU A 184 7.76 19.90 12.53
CA LEU A 184 8.21 19.70 11.15
C LEU A 184 9.38 20.60 10.78
N ALA A 185 9.36 21.87 11.21
CA ALA A 185 10.46 22.81 10.98
C ALA A 185 11.74 22.34 11.68
N ALA A 186 11.65 21.86 12.92
CA ALA A 186 12.78 21.30 13.65
C ALA A 186 13.32 20.01 12.99
N ALA A 187 12.42 19.11 12.59
CA ALA A 187 12.77 17.87 11.91
C ALA A 187 13.47 18.12 10.56
N ALA A 188 13.00 19.11 9.80
CA ALA A 188 13.58 19.49 8.51
C ALA A 188 15.05 19.90 8.59
N ALA A 189 15.51 20.46 9.73
CA ALA A 189 16.92 20.81 9.94
C ALA A 189 17.85 19.58 9.93
N SER A 190 17.32 18.39 10.18
CA SER A 190 18.07 17.12 10.17
C SER A 190 18.02 16.37 8.83
N VAL A 191 17.29 16.88 7.83
CA VAL A 191 17.03 16.17 6.58
C VAL A 191 18.01 16.62 5.50
N GLY A 192 18.84 15.69 5.04
CA GLY A 192 19.77 15.91 3.94
C GLY A 192 19.12 15.87 2.56
N GLY A 193 19.88 16.31 1.55
CA GLY A 193 19.49 16.28 0.14
C GLY A 193 19.76 14.96 -0.58
N CYS A 194 20.32 13.95 0.09
CA CYS A 194 20.70 12.66 -0.48
C CYS A 194 19.79 11.51 0.00
N ASP A 195 19.99 10.32 -0.57
CA ASP A 195 19.20 9.11 -0.26
C ASP A 195 19.86 8.18 0.76
N GLU A 196 21.03 8.54 1.31
CA GLU A 196 21.87 7.66 2.15
C GLU A 196 21.15 7.19 3.42
N GLU A 197 20.23 8.00 3.94
CA GLU A 197 19.46 7.71 5.14
C GLU A 197 18.17 6.93 4.85
N LEU A 198 17.84 6.67 3.57
CA LEU A 198 16.67 5.91 3.17
C LEU A 198 17.04 4.43 2.96
N PRO A 199 16.27 3.47 3.49
CA PRO A 199 16.49 2.04 3.27
C PRO A 199 15.98 1.61 1.89
N LEU A 200 16.65 2.13 0.85
CA LEU A 200 16.39 1.85 -0.56
C LEU A 200 17.22 0.66 -1.02
N ARG A 201 16.74 -0.03 -2.07
CA ARG A 201 17.62 -0.90 -2.85
C ARG A 201 18.48 -0.06 -3.81
N PRO A 202 19.65 -0.56 -4.24
CA PRO A 202 20.57 0.20 -5.09
C PRO A 202 19.92 0.74 -6.38
N GLU A 203 18.99 0.00 -6.97
CA GLU A 203 18.27 0.41 -8.18
C GLU A 203 17.23 1.54 -7.97
N GLU A 204 16.94 1.90 -6.72
CA GLU A 204 15.92 2.90 -6.38
C GLU A 204 16.51 4.26 -6.00
N ALA A 205 17.82 4.32 -5.77
CA ALA A 205 18.50 5.55 -5.40
C ALA A 205 18.47 6.57 -6.55
N THR A 206 18.23 7.82 -6.19
CA THR A 206 18.34 8.98 -7.07
C THR A 206 19.81 9.36 -7.25
N ARG A 207 20.14 9.86 -8.44
CA ARG A 207 21.47 10.42 -8.73
C ARG A 207 21.59 11.85 -8.27
#